data_AF-A0A1G2EQ35-F1
#
_entry.id   AF-A0A1G2EQ35-F1
#
_cell.length_a   1.000
_cell.length_b   1.000
_cell.length_c   1.000
_cell.angle_alpha   90.00
_cell.angle_beta   90.00
_cell.angle_gamma   90.00
#
_symmetry.space_group_name_H-M   'P 1'
#
loop_
_entity.id
_entity.type
_entity.pdbx_description
1 polymer ?
#
loop_
_entity_poly.entity_id
_entity_poly.type
_entity_poly.pdbx_seq_one_letter_code
_entity_poly.pdbx_strand_id
1 'polypeptide(L)'
;MFHVLNSIFMAEVIKKDGTREPFDTGKIKSAILAAGQRTDLSEERKNEVAEQVVAAITAMADGKDEIASSEIKEKILSELDGNEPIISEEWRKYEQENK
;
A
#
# COMPACT_ATOMS: atom_id res chain seq x y z
N MET A 1 -12.04 -25.22 -0.40
CA MET A 1 -10.83 -24.71 0.26
C MET A 1 -10.95 -23.20 0.30
N PHE A 2 -11.64 -22.67 1.32
CA PHE A 2 -11.86 -21.24 1.48
C PHE A 2 -10.59 -20.63 2.07
N HIS A 3 -9.86 -19.85 1.28
CA HIS A 3 -8.85 -18.94 1.82
C HIS A 3 -9.59 -17.75 2.44
N VAL A 4 -10.01 -17.91 3.70
CA VAL A 4 -10.36 -16.78 4.57
C VAL A 4 -9.04 -16.24 5.10
N LEU A 5 -8.34 -15.44 4.29
CA LEU A 5 -7.11 -14.81 4.76
C LEU A 5 -7.50 -13.62 5.65
N ASN A 6 -7.58 -13.90 6.94
CA ASN A 6 -7.24 -12.99 8.03
C ASN A 6 -7.54 -11.51 7.80
N SER A 7 -8.81 -11.16 8.01
CA SER A 7 -9.19 -9.85 8.55
C SER A 7 -8.83 -9.81 10.04
N ILE A 8 -7.58 -10.11 10.42
CA ILE A 8 -7.13 -9.92 11.80
C ILE A 8 -7.02 -8.42 11.97
N PHE A 9 -7.85 -7.88 12.86
CA PHE A 9 -7.80 -6.50 13.32
C PHE A 9 -6.37 -6.17 13.77
N MET A 10 -5.61 -5.49 12.90
CA MET A 10 -4.26 -5.02 13.21
C MET A 10 -4.27 -3.56 13.63
N ALA A 11 -4.99 -2.69 12.90
CA ALA A 11 -5.15 -1.27 13.21
C ALA A 11 -6.43 -0.74 12.52
N GLU A 12 -7.03 0.32 13.07
CA GLU A 12 -7.99 1.15 12.34
C GLU A 12 -7.26 2.23 11.52
N VAL A 13 -7.61 2.37 10.24
CA VAL A 13 -7.08 3.44 9.39
C VAL A 13 -7.98 4.66 9.49
N ILE A 14 -7.40 5.78 9.92
CA ILE A 14 -8.08 7.07 10.01
C ILE A 14 -7.84 7.86 8.72
N LYS A 15 -8.92 8.17 8.00
CA LYS A 15 -8.87 9.01 6.79
C LYS A 15 -8.89 10.49 7.14
N LYS A 16 -8.59 11.33 6.14
CA LYS A 16 -8.55 12.79 6.26
C LYS A 16 -9.88 13.42 6.72
N ASP A 17 -11.01 12.78 6.41
CA ASP A 17 -12.37 13.20 6.81
C ASP A 17 -12.78 12.69 8.20
N GLY A 18 -11.88 11.96 8.90
CA GLY A 18 -12.15 11.35 10.20
C GLY A 18 -12.85 10.00 10.15
N THR A 19 -13.17 9.48 8.96
CA THR A 19 -13.72 8.13 8.83
C THR A 19 -12.68 7.07 9.19
N ARG A 20 -13.16 6.01 9.82
CA ARG A 20 -12.35 4.86 10.26
C ARG A 20 -12.69 3.65 9.39
N GLU A 21 -11.67 2.97 8.90
CA GLU A 21 -11.85 1.69 8.21
C GLU A 21 -10.85 0.66 8.73
N PRO A 22 -11.19 -0.64 8.70
CA PRO A 22 -10.21 -1.68 9.01
C PRO A 22 -9.00 -1.58 8.09
N PHE A 23 -7.79 -1.75 8.65
CA PHE A 23 -6.58 -1.92 7.86
C PHE A 23 -6.71 -3.11 6.90
N ASP A 24 -6.51 -2.83 5.60
CA ASP A 24 -6.72 -3.79 4.52
C ASP A 24 -5.49 -3.83 3.62
N THR A 25 -4.73 -4.92 3.73
CA THR A 25 -3.54 -5.17 2.93
C THR A 25 -3.86 -5.40 1.45
N GLY A 26 -5.07 -5.86 1.13
CA GLY A 26 -5.55 -6.03 -0.25
C GLY A 26 -5.69 -4.69 -0.97
N LYS A 27 -6.13 -3.63 -0.28
CA LYS A 27 -6.16 -2.27 -0.83
C LYS A 27 -4.75 -1.75 -1.13
N ILE A 28 -3.81 -2.00 -0.22
CA ILE A 28 -2.41 -1.58 -0.40
C ILE A 28 -1.80 -2.29 -1.61
N LYS A 29 -1.92 -3.62 -1.70
CA LYS A 29 -1.43 -4.41 -2.84
C LYS A 29 -2.02 -3.90 -4.15
N SER A 30 -3.34 -3.71 -4.19
CA SER A 30 -4.06 -3.26 -5.39
C SER A 30 -3.60 -1.87 -5.85
N ALA A 31 -3.37 -0.95 -4.91
CA ALA A 31 -2.91 0.39 -5.24
C ALA A 31 -1.49 0.40 -5.81
N ILE A 32 -0.58 -0.41 -5.26
CA ILE A 32 0.80 -0.56 -5.77
C ILE A 32 0.79 -1.16 -7.17
N LEU A 33 0.01 -2.23 -7.38
CA LEU A 33 -0.12 -2.86 -8.69
C LEU A 33 -0.70 -1.88 -9.72
N ALA A 34 -1.70 -1.08 -9.35
CA ALA A 34 -2.26 -0.06 -10.23
C ALA A 34 -1.23 0.99 -10.67
N ALA A 35 -0.37 1.46 -9.75
CA ALA A 35 0.75 2.33 -10.11
C ALA A 35 1.78 1.59 -10.99
N GLY A 36 2.09 0.33 -10.67
CA GLY A 36 2.98 -0.53 -11.45
C GLY A 36 2.50 -0.76 -12.88
N GLN A 37 1.19 -0.75 -13.15
CA GLN A 37 0.68 -0.89 -14.53
C GLN A 37 1.02 0.27 -15.46
N ARG A 38 1.49 1.40 -14.92
CA ARG A 38 2.01 2.52 -15.72
C ARG A 38 3.49 2.35 -16.10
N THR A 39 4.09 1.21 -15.77
CA THR A 39 5.51 0.90 -16.01
C THR A 39 5.65 -0.31 -16.94
N ASP A 40 6.82 -0.43 -17.56
CA ASP A 40 7.19 -1.57 -18.42
C ASP A 40 7.72 -2.79 -17.64
N LEU A 41 7.59 -2.80 -16.30
CA LEU A 41 8.01 -3.92 -15.47
C LEU A 41 7.19 -5.19 -15.77
N SER A 42 7.76 -6.36 -15.52
CA SER A 42 7.02 -7.62 -15.61
C SER A 42 5.96 -7.72 -14.51
N GLU A 43 4.88 -8.45 -14.77
CA GLU A 43 3.84 -8.71 -13.75
C GLU A 43 4.42 -9.42 -12.52
N GLU A 44 5.39 -10.31 -12.72
CA GLU A 44 6.12 -10.97 -11.62
C GLU A 44 6.82 -9.94 -10.73
N ARG A 45 7.59 -9.02 -11.33
CA ARG A 45 8.31 -7.98 -10.59
C ARG A 45 7.36 -7.03 -9.85
N LYS A 46 6.26 -6.62 -10.49
CA LYS A 46 5.22 -5.79 -9.85
C LYS A 46 4.63 -6.49 -8.62
N ASN A 47 4.36 -7.80 -8.72
CA ASN A 47 3.82 -8.58 -7.61
C ASN A 47 4.83 -8.75 -6.46
N GLU A 48 6.09 -9.04 -6.77
CA GLU A 48 7.17 -9.14 -5.77
C GLU A 48 7.30 -7.85 -4.96
N VAL A 49 7.39 -6.71 -5.65
CA VAL A 49 7.51 -5.39 -4.99
C VAL A 49 6.27 -5.09 -4.16
N ALA A 50 5.07 -5.37 -4.68
CA ALA A 50 3.84 -5.17 -3.92
C ALA A 50 3.79 -6.03 -2.65
N GLU A 51 4.26 -7.27 -2.69
CA GLU A 51 4.32 -8.15 -1.52
C GLU A 51 5.33 -7.68 -0.49
N GLN A 52 6.51 -7.22 -0.92
CA GLN A 52 7.53 -6.65 -0.03
C GLN A 52 7.01 -5.40 0.70
N VAL A 53 6.40 -4.48 -0.04
CA VAL A 53 5.84 -3.25 0.54
C VAL A 53 4.69 -3.59 1.50
N VAL A 54 3.77 -4.49 1.11
CA VAL A 54 2.68 -4.93 1.99
C VAL A 54 3.23 -5.49 3.30
N ALA A 55 4.24 -6.35 3.25
CA ALA A 55 4.87 -6.89 4.46
C ALA A 55 5.44 -5.78 5.36
N ALA A 56 6.09 -4.76 4.78
CA ALA A 56 6.60 -3.61 5.52
C ALA A 56 5.49 -2.76 6.16
N ILE A 57 4.37 -2.52 5.45
CA ILE A 57 3.23 -1.78 6.02
C ILE A 57 2.56 -2.60 7.13
N THR A 58 2.38 -3.89 6.92
CA THR A 58 1.84 -4.82 7.93
C THR A 58 2.70 -4.79 9.19
N ALA A 59 4.03 -4.87 9.07
CA ALA A 59 4.92 -4.77 10.22
C ALA A 59 4.87 -3.40 10.91
N MET A 60 4.64 -2.31 10.17
CA MET A 60 4.46 -0.96 10.75
C MET A 60 3.12 -0.81 11.49
N ALA A 61 2.07 -1.47 11.01
CA ALA A 61 0.74 -1.45 11.60
C ALA A 61 0.59 -2.40 12.80
N ASP A 62 1.48 -3.39 12.91
CA ASP A 62 1.47 -4.33 14.02
C ASP A 62 1.64 -3.62 15.37
N GLY A 63 0.73 -3.90 16.30
CA GLY A 63 0.70 -3.28 17.63
C GLY A 63 0.22 -1.83 17.68
N LYS A 64 -0.32 -1.27 16.59
CA LYS A 64 -0.96 0.06 16.59
C LYS A 64 -2.48 -0.07 16.61
N ASP A 65 -3.16 0.63 17.52
CA ASP A 65 -4.62 0.68 17.52
C ASP A 65 -5.15 1.49 16.32
N GLU A 66 -4.46 2.57 15.96
CA GLU A 66 -4.86 3.51 14.92
C GLU A 66 -3.67 3.94 14.06
N ILE A 67 -3.89 4.10 12.75
CA ILE A 67 -2.90 4.61 11.82
C ILE A 67 -3.52 5.57 10.81
N ALA A 68 -2.86 6.71 10.55
CA ALA A 68 -3.37 7.65 9.56
C ALA A 68 -3.14 7.12 8.14
N SER A 69 -4.11 7.34 7.24
CA SER A 69 -3.94 6.95 5.82
C SER A 69 -2.76 7.66 5.14
N SER A 70 -2.44 8.88 5.58
CA SER A 70 -1.24 9.60 5.14
C SER A 70 0.06 8.90 5.56
N GLU A 71 0.12 8.36 6.78
CA GLU A 71 1.29 7.64 7.29
C GLU A 71 1.51 6.33 6.50
N ILE A 72 0.43 5.59 6.21
CA ILE A 72 0.48 4.42 5.33
C ILE A 72 1.05 4.80 3.97
N LYS A 73 0.53 5.88 3.37
CA LYS A 73 0.95 6.34 2.05
C LYS A 73 2.42 6.77 2.04
N GLU A 74 2.86 7.54 3.02
CA GLU A 74 4.26 7.97 3.15
C GLU A 74 5.19 6.75 3.26
N LYS A 75 4.81 5.76 4.06
CA LYS A 75 5.57 4.52 4.17
C LYS A 75 5.60 3.74 2.86
N ILE A 76 4.47 3.61 2.14
CA ILE A 76 4.43 2.96 0.82
C ILE A 76 5.41 3.63 -0.13
N LEU A 77 5.35 4.97 -0.25
CA LEU A 77 6.22 5.71 -1.15
C LEU A 77 7.70 5.57 -0.76
N SER A 78 8.01 5.61 0.54
CA SER A 78 9.38 5.40 1.03
C SER A 78 9.92 4.00 0.72
N GLU A 79 9.10 2.96 0.84
CA GLU A 79 9.51 1.58 0.49
C GLU A 79 9.66 1.42 -1.02
N LEU A 80 8.77 2.01 -1.82
CA LEU A 80 8.91 2.00 -3.28
C LEU A 80 10.14 2.80 -3.74
N ASP A 81 10.44 3.95 -3.15
CA ASP A 81 11.65 4.73 -3.47
C ASP A 81 12.94 3.93 -3.19
N GLY A 82 12.93 3.01 -2.23
CA GLY A 82 14.07 2.15 -1.92
C GLY A 82 14.15 0.89 -2.81
N ASN A 83 13.01 0.28 -3.13
CA ASN A 83 12.97 -1.03 -3.78
C ASN A 83 12.69 -0.96 -5.29
N GLU A 84 11.87 -0.02 -5.75
CA GLU A 84 11.46 0.13 -7.14
C GLU A 84 10.99 1.58 -7.47
N PRO A 85 11.93 2.53 -7.64
CA PRO A 85 11.64 3.96 -7.76
C PRO A 85 10.69 4.33 -8.91
N ILE A 86 10.71 3.56 -10.01
CA ILE A 86 9.85 3.84 -11.17
C ILE A 86 8.35 3.71 -10.82
N ILE A 87 7.99 2.81 -9.90
CA ILE A 87 6.59 2.66 -9.45
C ILE A 87 6.18 3.86 -8.58
N SER A 88 7.08 4.35 -7.71
CA SER A 88 6.79 5.51 -6.86
C SER A 88 6.68 6.81 -7.67
N GLU A 89 7.46 6.96 -8.74
CA GLU A 89 7.34 8.06 -9.69
C GLU A 89 5.98 8.07 -10.38
N GLU A 90 5.55 6.92 -10.93
CA GLU A 90 4.25 6.81 -11.59
C GLU A 90 3.07 7.01 -10.64
N TRP A 91 3.19 6.55 -9.39
CA TRP A 91 2.22 6.87 -8.35
C TRP A 91 2.07 8.39 -8.16
N ARG A 92 3.20 9.10 -8.00
CA ARG A 92 3.18 10.56 -7.78
C ARG A 92 2.62 11.31 -8.99
N LYS A 93 2.90 10.85 -10.21
CA LYS A 93 2.31 11.42 -11.45
C LYS A 93 0.79 11.23 -11.46
N TYR A 94 0.31 10.02 -11.17
CA TYR A 94 -1.13 9.75 -11.05
C TYR A 94 -1.80 10.70 -10.06
N GLU A 95 -1.20 10.92 -8.89
CA GLU A 95 -1.78 11.82 -7.89
C GLU A 95 -1.78 13.29 -8.32
N GLN A 96 -0.82 13.74 -9.12
CA GLN A 96 -0.82 15.09 -9.68
C GLN A 96 -1.90 15.27 -10.74
N GLU A 97 -2.14 14.24 -11.57
CA GLU A 97 -3.16 14.23 -12.61
C GLU A 97 -4.59 14.18 -12.07
N ASN A 98 -4.79 13.59 -10.88
CA ASN A 98 -6.10 13.37 -10.25
C ASN A 98 -6.35 14.30 -9.04
N LYS A 99 -5.57 15.38 -8.93
CA LYS A 99 -5.67 16.39 -7.86
C LYS A 99 -6.68 17.49 -8.20
#